data_AF-A0A0V1LXL9-F1
#
_entry.id   AF-A0A0V1LXL9-F1
#
_cell.length_a   1.000
_cell.length_b   1.000
_cell.length_c   1.000
_cell.angle_alpha   90.00
_cell.angle_beta   90.00
_cell.angle_gamma   90.00
#
_symmetry.space_group_name_H-M   'P 1'
#
loop_
_entity.id
_entity.type
_entity.pdbx_description
1 polymer ?
#
loop_
_entity_poly.entity_id
_entity_poly.type
_entity_poly.pdbx_seq_one_letter_code
_entity_poly.pdbx_strand_id
1 'polypeptide(L)'
;LQRALVDEEGLSTILCDIEARINARPLTYLSEDPKDPEVLTPYHFLTGTNFMDLPEVNPEDEEWVPRVTTTSELRKVWSYHQRLIALWWKRWKT
;
A
#
# COMPACT_ATOMS: atom_id res chain seq x y z
N LEU A 1 5.20 -30.50 -0.89
CA LEU A 1 5.36 -29.07 -1.24
C LEU A 1 4.69 -28.25 -0.14
N GLN A 2 5.43 -27.43 0.60
CA GLN A 2 4.82 -26.54 1.61
C GLN A 2 3.88 -25.56 0.88
N ARG A 3 2.63 -25.43 1.33
CA ARG A 3 1.70 -24.40 0.81
C ARG A 3 2.30 -23.03 1.09
N ALA A 4 2.42 -22.20 0.06
CA ALA A 4 2.63 -20.78 0.24
C ALA A 4 1.47 -20.23 1.08
N LEU A 5 1.77 -19.44 2.11
CA LEU A 5 0.77 -18.84 3.00
C LEU A 5 0.06 -17.64 2.35
N VAL A 6 0.58 -17.16 1.23
CA VAL A 6 0.03 -16.08 0.39
C VAL A 6 0.08 -16.59 -1.06
N ASP A 7 -0.98 -16.32 -1.80
CA ASP A 7 -1.03 -16.51 -3.25
C ASP A 7 -0.34 -15.35 -4.00
N GLU A 8 -0.30 -15.44 -5.32
CA GLU A 8 0.34 -14.43 -6.17
C GLU A 8 -0.30 -13.05 -6.03
N GLU A 9 -1.63 -12.99 -6.05
CA GLU A 9 -2.39 -11.75 -5.87
C GLU A 9 -2.16 -11.12 -4.49
N GLY A 10 -2.20 -11.93 -3.42
CA GLY A 10 -1.93 -11.44 -2.08
C GLY A 10 -0.52 -10.89 -1.95
N LEU A 11 0.48 -11.53 -2.60
CA LEU A 11 1.86 -11.04 -2.60
C LEU A 11 1.99 -9.74 -3.40
N SER A 12 1.36 -9.67 -4.57
CA SER A 12 1.32 -8.44 -5.39
C SER A 12 0.76 -7.27 -4.60
N THR A 13 -0.40 -7.48 -3.95
CA THR A 13 -1.05 -6.47 -3.10
C THR A 13 -0.12 -5.99 -1.97
N ILE A 14 0.61 -6.90 -1.31
CA ILE A 14 1.57 -6.55 -0.26
C ILE A 14 2.71 -5.69 -0.82
N LEU A 15 3.25 -6.06 -1.98
CA LEU A 15 4.35 -5.32 -2.60
C LEU A 15 3.91 -3.94 -3.06
N CYS A 16 2.72 -3.81 -3.63
CA CYS A 16 2.13 -2.52 -3.99
C CYS A 16 1.96 -1.60 -2.77
N ASP A 17 1.49 -2.11 -1.62
CA ASP A 17 1.39 -1.30 -0.40
C ASP A 17 2.78 -0.87 0.10
N ILE A 18 3.77 -1.77 0.06
CA ILE A 18 5.16 -1.42 0.40
C ILE A 18 5.70 -0.31 -0.51
N GLU A 19 5.55 -0.46 -1.83
CA GLU A 19 5.98 0.52 -2.83
C GLU A 19 5.30 1.88 -2.60
N ALA A 20 3.98 1.88 -2.46
CA ALA A 20 3.20 3.09 -2.20
C ALA A 20 3.72 3.83 -0.96
N ARG A 21 3.99 3.12 0.14
CA ARG A 21 4.55 3.71 1.36
C ARG A 21 5.98 4.19 1.22
N ILE A 22 6.80 3.59 0.37
CA ILE A 22 8.15 4.10 0.07
C ILE A 22 8.03 5.40 -0.74
N ASN A 23 7.20 5.39 -1.78
CA ASN A 23 7.04 6.51 -2.69
C ASN A 23 6.30 7.70 -2.08
N ALA A 24 5.52 7.49 -1.02
CA ALA A 24 4.89 8.55 -0.23
C ALA A 24 5.83 9.25 0.76
N ARG A 25 7.09 8.78 0.93
CA ARG A 25 7.99 9.36 1.93
C ARG A 25 8.46 10.76 1.54
N PRO A 26 8.42 11.72 2.47
CA PRO A 26 9.06 13.02 2.28
C PRO A 26 10.54 12.91 1.92
N LEU A 27 10.94 13.58 0.84
CA LEU A 27 12.33 13.88 0.48
C LEU A 27 12.77 15.24 1.05
N THR A 28 11.81 16.12 1.32
CA THR A 28 12.05 17.43 1.92
C THR A 28 11.50 17.49 3.34
N TYR A 29 11.86 18.54 4.06
CA TYR A 29 11.30 18.81 5.38
C TYR A 29 9.78 18.96 5.31
N LEU A 30 9.07 18.37 6.28
CA LEU A 30 7.65 18.57 6.45
C LEU A 30 7.44 19.85 7.26
N SER A 31 7.00 20.92 6.61
CA SER A 31 6.69 22.17 7.29
C SER A 31 5.29 22.13 7.92
N GLU A 32 5.16 22.82 9.06
CA GLU A 32 3.87 23.08 9.71
C GLU A 32 3.25 24.40 9.25
N ASP A 33 4.00 25.26 8.52
CA ASP A 33 3.46 26.50 7.96
C ASP A 33 2.69 26.19 6.65
N PRO A 34 1.38 26.44 6.58
CA PRO A 34 0.59 26.20 5.36
C PRO A 34 0.97 27.12 4.18
N LYS A 35 1.81 28.13 4.39
CA LYS A 35 2.37 28.97 3.32
C LYS A 35 3.59 28.35 2.65
N ASP A 36 4.20 27.35 3.28
CA ASP A 36 5.35 26.66 2.71
C ASP A 36 4.91 25.75 1.56
N PRO A 37 5.82 25.48 0.59
CA PRO A 37 5.53 24.57 -0.51
C PRO A 37 5.17 23.16 -0.03
N GLU A 38 4.39 22.45 -0.84
CA GLU A 38 4.09 21.04 -0.60
C GLU A 38 5.36 20.19 -0.47
N VAL A 39 5.30 19.19 0.41
CA VAL A 39 6.40 18.28 0.66
C VAL A 39 6.66 17.41 -0.57
N LEU A 40 7.90 17.43 -1.07
CA LEU A 40 8.26 16.58 -2.20
C LEU A 40 8.44 15.13 -1.72
N THR A 41 7.96 14.20 -2.53
CA THR A 41 8.04 12.75 -2.31
C THR A 41 8.48 12.09 -3.62
N PRO A 42 9.04 10.86 -3.62
CA PRO A 42 9.34 10.17 -4.87
C PRO A 42 8.13 10.06 -5.80
N TYR A 43 6.92 9.94 -5.25
CA TYR A 43 5.69 9.85 -6.03
C TYR A 43 5.53 11.03 -7.00
N HIS A 44 5.80 12.27 -6.56
CA HIS A 44 5.72 13.45 -7.42
C HIS A 44 6.61 13.35 -8.67
N PHE A 45 7.77 12.71 -8.57
CA PHE A 45 8.67 12.52 -9.70
C PHE A 45 8.24 11.37 -10.61
N LEU A 46 7.52 10.38 -10.08
CA LEU A 46 7.04 9.23 -10.84
C LEU A 46 5.76 9.55 -11.61
N THR A 47 4.83 10.28 -11.01
CA THR A 47 3.49 10.52 -11.57
C THR A 47 3.23 11.97 -11.97
N GLY A 48 4.02 12.92 -11.46
CA GLY A 48 3.77 14.35 -11.64
C GLY A 48 2.59 14.88 -10.82
N THR A 49 1.99 14.05 -9.95
CA THR A 49 0.81 14.39 -9.12
C THR A 49 1.03 14.01 -7.65
N ASN A 50 0.06 14.33 -6.80
CA ASN A 50 0.12 14.04 -5.37
C ASN A 50 -0.35 12.60 -5.08
N PHE A 51 0.17 11.99 -4.01
CA PHE A 51 -0.05 10.58 -3.65
C PHE A 51 -1.51 10.19 -3.38
N MET A 52 -2.44 11.14 -3.21
CA MET A 52 -3.78 10.89 -2.65
C MET A 52 -4.84 10.44 -3.66
N ASP A 53 -4.47 10.07 -4.88
CA ASP A 53 -5.41 9.63 -5.91
C ASP A 53 -5.53 8.10 -5.91
N LEU A 54 -6.38 7.56 -5.02
CA LEU A 54 -6.87 6.19 -5.21
C LEU A 54 -7.69 6.18 -6.52
N PRO A 55 -7.43 5.25 -7.45
CA PRO A 55 -8.20 5.16 -8.67
C PRO A 55 -9.68 4.91 -8.32
N GLU A 56 -10.58 5.55 -9.05
CA GLU A 56 -12.02 5.32 -8.91
C GLU A 56 -12.30 3.85 -9.25
N VAL A 57 -12.85 3.11 -8.29
CA VAL A 57 -13.17 1.69 -8.45
C VAL A 57 -14.61 1.56 -8.91
N ASN A 58 -14.81 0.96 -10.09
CA ASN A 58 -16.14 0.56 -10.53
C ASN A 58 -16.54 -0.76 -9.82
N PRO A 59 -17.63 -0.78 -9.02
CA PRO A 59 -18.06 -2.00 -8.32
C PRO A 59 -18.52 -3.14 -9.25
N GLU A 60 -18.73 -2.86 -10.55
CA GLU A 60 -19.07 -3.87 -11.56
C GLU A 60 -17.84 -4.57 -12.15
N ASP A 61 -16.64 -4.08 -11.87
CA ASP A 61 -15.40 -4.68 -12.37
C ASP A 61 -15.07 -5.95 -11.56
N GLU A 62 -15.05 -7.10 -12.25
CA GLU A 62 -14.81 -8.42 -11.67
C GLU A 62 -13.48 -8.51 -10.92
N GLU A 63 -12.49 -7.68 -11.30
CA GLU A 63 -11.19 -7.59 -10.62
C GLU A 63 -11.33 -7.10 -9.17
N TRP A 64 -12.30 -6.22 -8.90
CA TRP A 64 -12.50 -5.59 -7.60
C TRP A 64 -13.51 -6.31 -6.70
N VAL A 65 -14.12 -7.40 -7.18
CA VAL A 65 -15.03 -8.24 -6.40
C VAL A 65 -14.20 -9.17 -5.52
N PRO A 66 -14.28 -9.07 -4.17
CA PRO A 66 -13.48 -9.91 -3.30
C PRO A 66 -13.84 -11.39 -3.47
N ARG A 67 -12.83 -12.23 -3.76
CA ARG A 67 -12.99 -13.70 -3.80
C ARG A 67 -13.44 -14.27 -2.44
N VAL A 68 -13.12 -13.54 -1.37
CA VAL A 68 -13.48 -13.88 0.01
C VAL A 68 -14.77 -13.18 0.38
N THR A 69 -15.79 -13.94 0.75
CA THR A 69 -17.15 -13.43 0.92
C THR A 69 -17.52 -13.14 2.37
N THR A 70 -16.73 -13.59 3.34
CA THR A 70 -17.03 -13.37 4.77
C THR A 70 -16.12 -12.32 5.41
N THR A 71 -16.70 -11.48 6.27
CA THR A 71 -15.96 -10.47 7.05
C THR A 71 -14.85 -11.08 7.92
N SER A 72 -15.06 -12.30 8.44
CA SER A 72 -14.08 -12.99 9.28
C SER A 72 -12.82 -13.36 8.50
N GLU A 73 -12.99 -13.89 7.29
CA GLU A 73 -11.88 -14.25 6.43
C GLU A 73 -11.15 -13.01 5.90
N LEU A 74 -11.89 -11.96 5.51
CA LEU A 74 -11.28 -10.66 5.13
C LEU A 74 -10.41 -10.10 6.26
N ARG A 75 -10.89 -10.14 7.51
CA ARG A 75 -10.09 -9.73 8.67
C ARG A 75 -8.84 -10.58 8.86
N LYS A 76 -8.90 -11.89 8.63
CA LYS A 76 -7.74 -12.78 8.72
C LYS A 76 -6.69 -12.43 7.66
N VAL A 77 -7.12 -12.27 6.41
CA VAL A 77 -6.25 -11.88 5.28
C VAL A 77 -5.59 -10.53 5.57
N TRP A 78 -6.39 -9.52 5.94
CA TRP A 78 -5.89 -8.20 6.32
C TRP A 78 -4.89 -8.25 7.47
N SER A 79 -5.20 -8.97 8.55
CA SER A 79 -4.30 -9.08 9.71
C SER A 79 -2.98 -9.73 9.33
N TYR A 80 -3.01 -10.73 8.46
CA TYR A 80 -1.81 -11.40 7.97
C TYR A 80 -0.97 -10.49 7.06
N HIS A 81 -1.62 -9.76 6.14
CA HIS A 81 -1.01 -8.74 5.30
C HIS A 81 -0.27 -7.70 6.16
N GLN A 82 -0.94 -7.09 7.14
CA GLN A 82 -0.32 -6.10 8.02
C GLN A 82 0.88 -6.67 8.80
N ARG A 83 0.82 -7.95 9.19
CA ARG A 83 1.94 -8.63 9.84
C ARG A 83 3.16 -8.73 8.92
N LEU A 84 2.96 -9.08 7.64
CA LEU A 84 4.05 -9.19 6.68
C LEU A 84 4.70 -7.85 6.38
N ILE A 85 3.90 -6.79 6.20
CA ILE A 85 4.40 -5.43 6.05
C ILE A 85 5.21 -5.00 7.27
N ALA A 86 4.72 -5.27 8.48
CA ALA A 86 5.45 -4.95 9.71
C ALA A 86 6.80 -5.68 9.80
N LEU A 87 6.84 -6.96 9.41
CA LEU A 87 8.09 -7.74 9.34
C LEU A 87 9.06 -7.17 8.31
N TRP A 88 8.55 -6.76 7.15
CA TRP A 88 9.36 -6.14 6.11
C TRP A 88 9.95 -4.81 6.60
N TRP A 89 9.14 -3.93 7.19
CA TRP A 89 9.64 -2.66 7.75
C TRP A 89 10.61 -2.84 8.92
N LYS A 90 10.46 -3.91 9.71
CA LYS A 90 11.41 -4.25 10.76
C LYS A 90 12.80 -4.54 10.18
N ARG A 91 12.87 -5.20 9.03
CA ARG A 91 14.13 -5.50 8.33
C ARG A 91 14.67 -4.31 7.55
N TRP A 92 13.81 -3.51 6.94
CA TRP A 92 14.22 -2.35 6.15
C TRP A 92 14.87 -1.24 7.00
N LYS A 93 14.47 -1.11 8.27
CA LYS A 93 15.01 -0.10 9.18
C LYS A 93 16.37 -0.46 9.78
N THR A 94 16.88 -1.67 9.53
CA THR A 94 18.24 -2.11 9.89
C THR A 94 19.18 -1.86 8.74
#